data_AF-A0A5R9L1C0-F1
#
_entry.id   AF-A0A5R9L1C0-F1
#
_cell.length_a   1.000
_cell.length_b   1.000
_cell.length_c   1.000
_cell.angle_alpha   90.00
_cell.angle_beta   90.00
_cell.angle_gamma   90.00
#
_symmetry.space_group_name_H-M   'P 1'
#
loop_
_entity.id
_entity.type
_entity.pdbx_description
1 polymer ?
#
loop_
_entity_poly.entity_id
_entity_poly.type
_entity_poly.pdbx_seq_one_letter_code
_entity_poly.pdbx_strand_id
1 'polypeptide(L)'
;MIGKLLFCQSISLWRKAFAILLTFAIFQAELSAQTRRNKAYVASGGQITILKNFDFGVDGSLSAIIRTDRELPYGVVNFAANIHSVNGGDKAHVDGYVRKFGSANLLFPVGNKGFYGPFSATADGTTGAYFRQNPSDASYRASSKDQTIGPVNLKEFWDIDGKNKTKISLTWDADSKVDTLVDQLSKLTIIGWKNGMWVTIPSKVDSISILKKRSDLQSGSITTADAIAPNDFEVYTLAGKADPPIVIDSPLTNLTVYPNPASEVLKLAQEKTAKPFKKETLRITDILGRDRTDAVYWIKDDLHIGNLIRGMYIISFQDQSGKSISSKFLVAR
;
A
#
# COMPACT_ATOMS: atom_id res chain seq x y z
N MET A 1 76.36 7.90 51.10
CA MET A 1 75.29 8.92 50.93
C MET A 1 74.64 8.84 49.53
N ILE A 2 74.35 7.63 49.02
CA ILE A 2 73.87 7.41 47.64
C ILE A 2 72.52 6.66 47.59
N GLY A 3 72.19 5.86 48.61
CA GLY A 3 70.94 5.08 48.65
C GLY A 3 69.65 5.89 48.88
N LYS A 4 69.72 7.08 49.50
CA LYS A 4 68.52 7.91 49.75
C LYS A 4 68.06 8.72 48.53
N LEU A 5 68.93 9.00 47.56
CA LEU A 5 68.54 9.73 46.34
C LEU A 5 67.85 8.82 45.32
N LEU A 6 68.25 7.56 45.21
CA LEU A 6 67.65 6.60 44.27
C LEU A 6 66.22 6.20 44.65
N PHE A 7 65.89 6.19 45.94
CA PHE A 7 64.53 5.86 46.41
C PHE A 7 63.51 6.98 46.16
N CYS A 8 63.95 8.24 46.15
CA CYS A 8 63.07 9.41 45.98
C CYS A 8 62.69 9.65 44.50
N GLN A 9 63.58 9.34 43.55
CA GLN A 9 63.28 9.48 42.11
C GLN A 9 62.29 8.41 41.61
N SER A 10 62.39 7.18 42.14
CA SER A 10 61.48 6.07 41.85
C SER A 10 60.01 6.42 42.14
N ILE A 11 59.73 7.00 43.31
CA ILE A 11 58.35 7.36 43.72
C ILE A 11 57.75 8.44 42.79
N SER A 12 58.57 9.35 42.25
CA SER A 12 58.10 10.40 41.33
C SER A 12 57.75 9.86 39.93
N LEU A 13 58.50 8.86 39.46
CA LEU A 13 58.26 8.18 38.18
C LEU A 13 57.00 7.33 38.26
N TRP A 14 56.78 6.62 39.37
CA TRP A 14 55.55 5.85 39.59
C TRP A 14 54.32 6.74 39.74
N ARG A 15 54.42 7.92 40.37
CA ARG A 15 53.32 8.90 40.43
C ARG A 15 52.94 9.45 39.05
N LYS A 16 53.93 9.71 38.18
CA LYS A 16 53.68 10.16 36.80
C LYS A 16 53.11 9.04 35.93
N ALA A 17 53.61 7.81 36.06
CA ALA A 17 53.08 6.65 35.35
C ALA A 17 51.64 6.31 35.78
N PHE A 18 51.34 6.41 37.08
CA PHE A 18 49.99 6.20 37.60
C PHE A 18 49.04 7.32 37.19
N ALA A 19 49.49 8.57 37.15
CA ALA A 19 48.70 9.69 36.63
C ALA A 19 48.39 9.55 35.13
N ILE A 20 49.34 9.05 34.32
CA ILE A 20 49.15 8.78 32.89
C ILE A 20 48.21 7.58 32.67
N LEU A 21 48.32 6.52 33.47
CA LEU A 21 47.39 5.38 33.41
C LEU A 21 45.97 5.78 33.85
N LEU A 22 45.85 6.66 34.85
CA LEU A 22 44.57 7.16 35.32
C LEU A 22 43.91 8.09 34.29
N THR A 23 44.66 8.99 33.63
CA THR A 23 44.11 9.82 32.55
C THR A 23 43.75 9.00 31.31
N PHE A 24 44.51 7.96 30.98
CA PHE A 24 44.16 7.05 29.88
C PHE A 24 42.91 6.21 30.20
N ALA A 25 42.74 5.78 31.45
CA ALA A 25 41.53 5.09 31.91
C ALA A 25 40.29 5.99 31.91
N ILE A 26 40.44 7.27 32.28
CA ILE A 26 39.34 8.26 32.22
C ILE A 26 38.99 8.57 30.75
N PHE A 27 39.97 8.65 29.84
CA PHE A 27 39.70 8.82 28.40
C PHE A 27 38.98 7.61 27.78
N GLN A 28 39.29 6.38 28.19
CA GLN A 28 38.59 5.18 27.73
C GLN A 28 37.16 5.08 28.31
N ALA A 29 36.95 5.58 29.53
CA ALA A 29 35.61 5.69 30.11
C ALA A 29 34.76 6.77 29.43
N GLU A 30 35.36 7.90 29.02
CA GLU A 30 34.68 8.97 28.29
C GLU A 30 34.32 8.60 26.85
N LEU A 31 35.14 7.78 26.18
CA LEU A 31 34.81 7.23 24.85
C LEU A 31 33.59 6.29 24.89
N SER A 32 33.29 5.73 26.07
CA SER A 32 32.12 4.86 26.31
C SER A 32 30.91 5.63 26.89
N ALA A 33 31.07 6.92 27.22
CA ALA A 33 30.05 7.75 27.87
C ALA A 33 29.35 8.74 26.92
N GLN A 34 29.87 8.97 25.71
CA GLN A 34 29.26 9.90 24.74
C GLN A 34 28.03 9.36 23.99
N THR A 35 27.63 8.10 24.16
CA THR A 35 26.43 7.55 23.51
C THR A 35 25.17 7.59 24.40
N ARG A 36 25.23 8.16 25.61
CA ARG A 36 24.17 7.92 26.60
C ARG A 36 22.91 8.78 26.52
N ARG A 37 22.85 9.94 25.82
CA ARG A 37 21.58 10.73 25.71
C ARG A 37 21.42 11.66 24.49
N ASN A 38 22.40 11.77 23.59
CA ASN A 38 22.27 12.68 22.45
C ASN A 38 21.68 11.97 21.23
N LYS A 39 20.44 12.31 20.91
CA LYS A 39 19.80 12.03 19.61
C LYS A 39 20.70 12.61 18.52
N ALA A 40 21.38 11.77 17.75
CA ALA A 40 22.16 12.23 16.61
C ALA A 40 21.22 12.94 15.62
N TYR A 41 21.61 14.11 15.12
CA TYR A 41 20.87 14.88 14.13
C TYR A 41 21.74 15.11 12.90
N VAL A 42 21.21 14.78 11.72
CA VAL A 42 21.83 15.04 10.42
C VAL A 42 21.12 16.22 9.79
N ALA A 43 21.79 17.37 9.72
CA ALA A 43 21.24 18.58 9.13
C ALA A 43 20.97 18.44 7.63
N SER A 44 20.20 19.38 7.08
CA SER A 44 19.95 19.52 5.64
C SER A 44 21.26 19.44 4.82
N GLY A 45 21.28 18.60 3.79
CA GLY A 45 22.46 18.29 2.96
C GLY A 45 23.56 17.47 3.65
N GLY A 46 23.47 17.28 4.97
CA GLY A 46 24.40 16.48 5.76
C GLY A 46 24.21 14.98 5.56
N GLN A 47 25.26 14.20 5.82
CA GLN A 47 25.20 12.75 5.73
C GLN A 47 26.03 12.09 6.84
N ILE A 48 25.54 10.98 7.36
CA ILE A 48 26.30 10.06 8.23
C ILE A 48 26.32 8.70 7.57
N THR A 49 27.41 7.94 7.69
CA THR A 49 27.52 6.60 7.11
C THR A 49 27.78 5.55 8.18
N ILE A 50 26.93 4.53 8.18
CA ILE A 50 27.04 3.32 8.98
C ILE A 50 27.84 2.28 8.19
N LEU A 51 29.02 1.94 8.71
CA LEU A 51 30.01 1.08 8.04
C LEU A 51 30.02 -0.38 8.53
N LYS A 52 29.22 -0.70 9.55
CA LYS A 52 29.10 -2.03 10.16
C LYS A 52 27.65 -2.31 10.52
N ASN A 53 27.32 -3.59 10.74
CA ASN A 53 26.00 -3.98 11.24
C ASN A 53 25.60 -3.11 12.43
N PHE A 54 24.38 -2.60 12.40
CA PHE A 54 23.91 -1.59 13.34
C PHE A 54 22.75 -2.15 14.16
N ASP A 55 22.94 -2.16 15.47
CA ASP A 55 21.93 -2.54 16.44
C ASP A 55 21.30 -1.27 17.00
N PHE A 56 20.00 -1.06 16.74
CA PHE A 56 19.24 0.07 17.28
C PHE A 56 18.90 -0.09 18.77
N GLY A 57 19.24 -1.24 19.36
CA GLY A 57 19.05 -1.58 20.75
C GLY A 57 17.64 -2.08 21.06
N VAL A 58 17.53 -2.86 22.13
CA VAL A 58 16.23 -3.20 22.71
C VAL A 58 15.74 -2.09 23.64
N ASP A 59 14.42 -1.97 23.76
CA ASP A 59 13.76 -1.07 24.70
C ASP A 59 14.42 -1.16 26.10
N GLY A 60 15.06 -0.07 26.52
CA GLY A 60 15.64 0.07 27.86
C GLY A 60 17.17 -0.04 27.98
N SER A 61 17.91 -0.45 26.95
CA SER A 61 19.38 -0.56 27.07
C SER A 61 20.20 0.30 26.10
N LEU A 62 19.79 0.50 24.84
CA LEU A 62 20.51 1.36 23.88
C LEU A 62 19.58 1.91 22.77
N SER A 63 18.44 2.45 23.14
CA SER A 63 17.45 2.94 22.17
C SER A 63 17.92 4.22 21.47
N ALA A 64 18.22 4.12 20.16
CA ALA A 64 18.74 5.23 19.37
C ALA A 64 17.69 5.74 18.36
N ILE A 65 17.32 7.01 18.49
CA ILE A 65 16.65 7.74 17.40
C ILE A 65 17.66 8.67 16.75
N ILE A 66 17.99 8.39 15.49
CA ILE A 66 18.78 9.29 14.64
C ILE A 66 17.79 10.14 13.85
N ARG A 67 17.85 11.47 14.01
CA ARG A 67 16.99 12.38 13.24
C ARG A 67 17.73 12.87 12.02
N THR A 68 17.01 13.05 10.92
CA THR A 68 17.53 13.79 9.78
C THR A 68 16.59 14.95 9.48
N ASP A 69 17.15 16.00 8.89
CA ASP A 69 16.32 16.95 8.16
C ASP A 69 15.56 16.22 7.05
N ARG A 70 14.31 16.63 6.81
CA ARG A 70 13.41 16.03 5.83
C ARG A 70 13.15 16.96 4.64
N GLU A 71 13.48 18.25 4.75
CA GLU A 71 13.31 19.20 3.66
C GLU A 71 14.50 19.10 2.70
N LEU A 72 14.24 19.24 1.40
CA LEU A 72 15.31 19.21 0.41
C LEU A 72 16.22 20.45 0.56
N PRO A 73 17.56 20.25 0.58
CA PRO A 73 18.25 18.97 0.54
C PRO A 73 18.15 18.22 1.89
N TYR A 74 17.62 17.00 1.90
CA TYR A 74 17.41 16.27 3.16
C TYR A 74 18.73 15.81 3.78
N GLY A 75 18.74 15.58 5.08
CA GLY A 75 19.82 14.86 5.75
C GLY A 75 19.69 13.35 5.51
N VAL A 76 20.81 12.61 5.40
CA VAL A 76 20.76 11.17 5.09
C VAL A 76 21.61 10.33 6.03
N VAL A 77 21.05 9.22 6.50
CA VAL A 77 21.82 8.12 7.10
C VAL A 77 22.10 7.05 6.04
N ASN A 78 23.36 6.91 5.65
CA ASN A 78 23.81 5.91 4.71
C ASN A 78 24.11 4.58 5.40
N PHE A 79 23.66 3.48 4.82
CA PHE A 79 24.10 2.12 5.14
C PHE A 79 25.03 1.65 4.03
N ALA A 80 26.27 1.29 4.39
CA ALA A 80 27.21 0.73 3.45
C ALA A 80 26.72 -0.62 2.87
N ALA A 81 27.41 -1.11 1.84
CA ALA A 81 27.07 -2.39 1.22
C ALA A 81 27.16 -3.55 2.22
N ASN A 82 26.21 -4.49 2.10
CA ASN A 82 26.13 -5.72 2.90
C ASN A 82 25.98 -5.49 4.42
N ILE A 83 25.41 -4.34 4.81
CA ILE A 83 25.12 -4.04 6.21
C ILE A 83 23.67 -4.43 6.56
N HIS A 84 23.50 -4.97 7.76
CA HIS A 84 22.19 -5.24 8.34
C HIS A 84 21.90 -4.32 9.54
N SER A 85 20.64 -3.93 9.68
CA SER A 85 20.08 -3.31 10.88
C SER A 85 19.31 -4.35 11.69
N VAL A 86 19.40 -4.30 13.02
CA VAL A 86 18.62 -5.17 13.93
C VAL A 86 18.00 -4.35 15.06
N ASN A 87 16.98 -4.93 15.70
CA ASN A 87 16.27 -4.35 16.84
C ASN A 87 15.67 -2.96 16.58
N GLY A 88 15.24 -2.69 15.34
CA GLY A 88 14.47 -1.49 15.03
C GLY A 88 13.06 -1.54 15.63
N GLY A 89 12.54 -0.39 16.06
CA GLY A 89 11.24 -0.27 16.72
C GLY A 89 10.83 1.18 17.01
N ASP A 90 9.70 1.36 17.70
CA ASP A 90 9.08 2.67 17.95
C ASP A 90 9.98 3.67 18.68
N LYS A 91 10.92 3.17 19.49
CA LYS A 91 11.91 4.00 20.19
C LYS A 91 13.28 3.98 19.51
N ALA A 92 13.46 3.16 18.48
CA ALA A 92 14.74 2.72 17.96
C ALA A 92 14.74 2.72 16.42
N HIS A 93 14.89 3.89 15.79
CA HIS A 93 14.77 4.06 14.34
C HIS A 93 15.46 5.35 13.84
N VAL A 94 15.58 5.49 12.53
CA VAL A 94 15.91 6.74 11.86
C VAL A 94 14.62 7.53 11.60
N ASP A 95 14.50 8.69 12.24
CA ASP A 95 13.40 9.64 12.00
C ASP A 95 13.80 10.58 10.86
N GLY A 96 13.72 10.04 9.63
CA GLY A 96 14.00 10.72 8.36
C GLY A 96 14.59 9.78 7.31
N TYR A 97 15.46 10.29 6.44
CA TYR A 97 15.90 9.55 5.25
C TYR A 97 17.08 8.61 5.53
N VAL A 98 16.93 7.39 5.04
CA VAL A 98 17.97 6.35 5.02
C VAL A 98 18.28 6.01 3.58
N ARG A 99 19.57 5.89 3.23
CA ARG A 99 20.03 5.42 1.92
C ARG A 99 20.86 4.16 2.07
N LYS A 100 20.68 3.18 1.19
CA LYS A 100 21.52 1.98 1.15
C LYS A 100 22.48 1.99 -0.02
N PHE A 101 23.62 1.34 0.19
CA PHE A 101 24.55 0.95 -0.86
C PHE A 101 24.60 -0.58 -1.01
N GLY A 102 25.02 -1.06 -2.19
CA GLY A 102 25.09 -2.49 -2.54
C GLY A 102 23.74 -3.10 -2.94
N SER A 103 23.74 -4.38 -3.29
CA SER A 103 22.56 -5.12 -3.77
C SER A 103 21.90 -6.03 -2.73
N ALA A 104 22.48 -6.13 -1.52
CA ALA A 104 21.90 -6.89 -0.42
C ALA A 104 20.58 -6.26 0.05
N ASN A 105 19.67 -7.09 0.57
CA ASN A 105 18.42 -6.62 1.16
C ASN A 105 18.70 -5.81 2.43
N LEU A 106 18.11 -4.62 2.52
CA LEU A 106 18.07 -3.83 3.75
C LEU A 106 16.62 -3.71 4.23
N LEU A 107 16.39 -4.03 5.50
CA LEU A 107 15.20 -3.59 6.22
C LEU A 107 15.48 -2.16 6.70
N PHE A 108 14.92 -1.17 6.01
CA PHE A 108 15.12 0.23 6.30
C PHE A 108 14.53 0.54 7.69
N PRO A 109 15.36 0.93 8.67
CA PRO A 109 14.93 1.11 10.04
C PRO A 109 14.34 2.52 10.23
N VAL A 110 13.33 2.88 9.44
CA VAL A 110 12.74 4.23 9.42
C VAL A 110 11.51 4.32 10.32
N GLY A 111 11.29 5.49 10.89
CA GLY A 111 10.12 5.79 11.72
C GLY A 111 9.80 7.29 11.73
N ASN A 112 8.69 7.66 12.36
CA ASN A 112 8.28 9.04 12.50
C ASN A 112 7.25 9.19 13.62
N LYS A 113 7.36 10.30 14.39
CA LYS A 113 6.45 10.60 15.52
C LYS A 113 6.30 9.44 16.53
N GLY A 114 7.37 8.66 16.73
CA GLY A 114 7.38 7.53 17.66
C GLY A 114 6.76 6.24 17.11
N PHE A 115 6.45 6.18 15.82
CA PHE A 115 5.99 4.97 15.14
C PHE A 115 7.07 4.42 14.22
N TYR A 116 7.27 3.12 14.25
CA TYR A 116 8.19 2.40 13.38
C TYR A 116 7.48 1.89 12.12
N GLY A 117 7.88 2.40 10.96
CA GLY A 117 7.30 2.03 9.67
C GLY A 117 8.36 1.52 8.71
N PRO A 118 9.05 0.41 9.03
CA PRO A 118 10.13 -0.07 8.19
C PRO A 118 9.61 -0.55 6.84
N PHE A 119 10.48 -0.46 5.83
CA PHE A 119 10.25 -1.06 4.52
C PHE A 119 11.49 -1.84 4.09
N SER A 120 11.38 -2.68 3.07
CA SER A 120 12.51 -3.44 2.53
C SER A 120 12.70 -3.18 1.05
N ALA A 121 13.95 -3.08 0.64
CA ALA A 121 14.36 -3.01 -0.76
C ALA A 121 15.79 -3.54 -0.94
N THR A 122 16.11 -3.97 -2.16
CA THR A 122 17.40 -4.58 -2.51
C THR A 122 18.26 -3.72 -3.42
N ALA A 123 17.68 -2.78 -4.18
CA ALA A 123 18.43 -1.99 -5.16
C ALA A 123 19.47 -1.08 -4.51
N ASP A 124 20.63 -0.96 -5.14
CA ASP A 124 21.65 0.02 -4.78
C ASP A 124 21.13 1.44 -4.98
N GLY A 125 21.43 2.33 -4.03
CA GLY A 125 21.02 3.73 -4.05
C GLY A 125 19.58 3.99 -3.64
N THR A 126 18.81 2.96 -3.25
CA THR A 126 17.46 3.19 -2.70
C THR A 126 17.56 4.04 -1.44
N THR A 127 16.80 5.13 -1.42
CA THR A 127 16.69 6.08 -0.32
C THR A 127 15.24 6.16 0.09
N GLY A 128 14.94 6.30 1.38
CA GLY A 128 13.55 6.53 1.76
C GLY A 128 13.36 6.88 3.22
N ALA A 129 12.17 7.39 3.49
CA ALA A 129 11.70 7.82 4.79
C ALA A 129 10.24 7.41 4.99
N TYR A 130 9.87 7.19 6.25
CA TYR A 130 8.49 6.95 6.67
C TYR A 130 7.89 8.23 7.24
N PHE A 131 6.59 8.45 6.98
CA PHE A 131 5.83 9.58 7.46
C PHE A 131 4.56 9.11 8.17
N ARG A 132 4.44 9.46 9.45
CA ARG A 132 3.23 9.24 10.25
C ARG A 132 2.31 10.45 10.11
N GLN A 133 1.66 10.55 8.96
CA GLN A 133 0.83 11.68 8.57
C GLN A 133 -0.20 11.26 7.52
N ASN A 134 -1.33 11.96 7.48
CA ASN A 134 -2.30 11.83 6.40
C ASN A 134 -1.67 12.29 5.07
N PRO A 135 -1.62 11.44 4.03
CA PRO A 135 -1.06 11.84 2.74
C PRO A 135 -1.74 13.08 2.13
N SER A 136 -3.02 13.30 2.42
CA SER A 136 -3.76 14.48 1.92
C SER A 136 -3.25 15.80 2.49
N ASP A 137 -2.70 15.79 3.71
CA ASP A 137 -2.09 16.96 4.34
C ASP A 137 -0.71 17.26 3.73
N ALA A 138 -0.11 16.27 3.05
CA ALA A 138 1.14 16.38 2.31
C ALA A 138 0.90 16.59 0.79
N SER A 139 -0.27 17.10 0.40
CA SER A 139 -0.70 17.34 -0.98
C SER A 139 -1.03 16.09 -1.82
N TYR A 140 -0.98 14.89 -1.26
CA TYR A 140 -1.36 13.63 -1.93
C TYR A 140 -2.81 13.27 -1.63
N ARG A 141 -3.75 13.99 -2.26
CA ARG A 141 -5.19 13.90 -1.96
C ARG A 141 -5.70 12.46 -2.11
N ALA A 142 -6.19 11.88 -1.01
CA ALA A 142 -6.71 10.50 -0.98
C ALA A 142 -7.91 10.25 -1.93
N SER A 143 -8.59 11.31 -2.36
CA SER A 143 -9.69 11.26 -3.34
C SER A 143 -9.22 11.18 -4.79
N SER A 144 -7.98 11.61 -5.10
CA SER A 144 -7.44 11.59 -6.46
C SER A 144 -6.87 10.20 -6.76
N LYS A 145 -7.73 9.26 -7.15
CA LYS A 145 -7.37 7.85 -7.32
C LYS A 145 -8.14 7.19 -8.46
N ASP A 146 -7.57 6.13 -9.01
CA ASP A 146 -8.26 5.26 -9.96
C ASP A 146 -9.46 4.53 -9.32
N GLN A 147 -10.46 4.14 -10.14
CA GLN A 147 -11.67 3.45 -9.68
C GLN A 147 -11.40 2.07 -9.05
N THR A 148 -10.25 1.46 -9.35
CA THR A 148 -9.79 0.20 -8.75
C THR A 148 -9.29 0.34 -7.31
N ILE A 149 -9.18 1.58 -6.79
CA ILE A 149 -8.66 1.88 -5.45
C ILE A 149 -9.82 2.24 -4.52
N GLY A 150 -9.98 1.44 -3.46
CA GLY A 150 -10.92 1.64 -2.37
C GLY A 150 -10.40 2.66 -1.33
N PRO A 151 -10.66 2.45 -0.04
CA PRO A 151 -10.12 3.33 1.02
C PRO A 151 -8.59 3.41 0.99
N VAL A 152 -8.05 4.63 1.05
CA VAL A 152 -6.61 4.91 1.12
C VAL A 152 -6.20 5.08 2.58
N ASN A 153 -5.04 4.56 2.98
CA ASN A 153 -4.51 4.74 4.33
C ASN A 153 -4.22 6.22 4.60
N LEU A 154 -4.90 6.78 5.61
CA LEU A 154 -4.77 8.19 6.03
C LEU A 154 -3.87 8.35 7.26
N LYS A 155 -3.19 7.28 7.71
CA LYS A 155 -2.30 7.29 8.88
C LYS A 155 -0.85 7.50 8.49
N GLU A 156 -0.46 7.04 7.30
CA GLU A 156 0.94 6.96 6.92
C GLU A 156 1.19 6.89 5.42
N PHE A 157 2.43 7.19 5.04
CA PHE A 157 3.00 6.95 3.72
C PHE A 157 4.53 6.84 3.80
N TRP A 158 5.13 6.34 2.73
CA TRP A 158 6.57 6.26 2.54
C TRP A 158 6.97 7.11 1.35
N ASP A 159 8.06 7.86 1.50
CA ASP A 159 8.78 8.47 0.40
C ASP A 159 9.99 7.56 0.11
N ILE A 160 10.07 7.02 -1.11
CA ILE A 160 11.10 6.06 -1.50
C ILE A 160 11.62 6.42 -2.89
N ASP A 161 12.87 6.83 -2.95
CA ASP A 161 13.61 7.19 -4.15
C ASP A 161 14.58 6.07 -4.58
N GLY A 162 14.78 5.94 -5.88
CA GLY A 162 15.72 5.02 -6.52
C GLY A 162 15.50 4.91 -8.03
N LYS A 163 16.60 4.87 -8.80
CA LYS A 163 16.56 4.64 -10.26
C LYS A 163 16.52 3.16 -10.63
N ASN A 164 17.15 2.33 -9.81
CA ASN A 164 17.30 0.90 -10.04
C ASN A 164 16.02 0.17 -9.63
N LYS A 165 15.55 -0.75 -10.48
CA LYS A 165 14.33 -1.52 -10.19
C LYS A 165 14.53 -2.43 -8.97
N THR A 166 13.57 -2.44 -8.06
CA THR A 166 13.56 -3.31 -6.88
C THR A 166 12.13 -3.65 -6.47
N LYS A 167 11.98 -4.75 -5.73
CA LYS A 167 10.73 -5.01 -5.03
C LYS A 167 10.72 -4.19 -3.75
N ILE A 168 9.58 -3.57 -3.48
CA ILE A 168 9.38 -2.80 -2.25
C ILE A 168 8.43 -3.61 -1.37
N SER A 169 8.83 -3.84 -0.12
CA SER A 169 7.97 -4.41 0.92
C SER A 169 7.63 -3.34 1.94
N LEU A 170 6.34 -3.04 2.13
CA LEU A 170 5.85 -2.11 3.15
C LEU A 170 5.28 -2.89 4.33
N THR A 171 5.43 -2.36 5.54
CA THR A 171 4.87 -2.96 6.76
C THR A 171 3.64 -2.21 7.24
N TRP A 172 2.86 -2.86 8.09
CA TRP A 172 1.82 -2.22 8.88
C TRP A 172 1.75 -2.82 10.29
N ASP A 173 1.15 -2.06 11.19
CA ASP A 173 0.80 -2.48 12.55
C ASP A 173 -0.66 -2.10 12.90
N ALA A 174 -1.04 -2.26 14.18
CA ALA A 174 -2.40 -2.02 14.65
C ALA A 174 -2.78 -0.54 14.56
N ASP A 175 -1.78 0.31 14.50
CA ASP A 175 -1.87 1.75 14.45
C ASP A 175 -1.95 2.27 13.00
N SER A 176 -1.57 1.46 12.01
CA SER A 176 -1.85 1.67 10.58
C SER A 176 -3.34 1.60 10.23
N LYS A 177 -4.18 0.95 11.06
CA LYS A 177 -5.64 0.79 10.85
C LYS A 177 -6.01 0.11 9.52
N VAL A 178 -5.29 -0.95 9.16
CA VAL A 178 -5.57 -1.76 7.95
C VAL A 178 -6.97 -2.39 7.98
N ASP A 179 -7.50 -2.70 9.17
CA ASP A 179 -8.87 -3.16 9.40
C ASP A 179 -9.95 -2.16 8.95
N THR A 180 -9.61 -0.88 8.81
CA THR A 180 -10.52 0.14 8.25
C THR A 180 -10.44 0.24 6.73
N LEU A 181 -9.43 -0.37 6.11
CA LEU A 181 -9.23 -0.37 4.66
C LEU A 181 -9.83 -1.59 4.00
N VAL A 182 -9.72 -2.75 4.65
CA VAL A 182 -10.11 -4.05 4.10
C VAL A 182 -10.70 -4.96 5.18
N ASP A 183 -11.65 -5.80 4.76
CA ASP A 183 -12.19 -6.92 5.54
C ASP A 183 -11.34 -8.20 5.39
N GLN A 184 -10.61 -8.32 4.28
CA GLN A 184 -9.75 -9.45 3.95
C GLN A 184 -8.41 -8.96 3.38
N LEU A 185 -7.30 -9.54 3.86
CA LEU A 185 -5.95 -9.18 3.42
C LEU A 185 -5.70 -9.38 1.92
N SER A 186 -6.46 -10.24 1.24
CA SER A 186 -6.42 -10.42 -0.22
C SER A 186 -6.79 -9.13 -0.99
N LYS A 187 -7.59 -8.26 -0.36
CA LYS A 187 -7.96 -6.95 -0.90
C LYS A 187 -6.95 -5.86 -0.61
N LEU A 188 -5.94 -6.08 0.24
CA LEU A 188 -4.91 -5.07 0.50
C LEU A 188 -3.99 -4.90 -0.72
N THR A 189 -3.59 -3.67 -1.01
CA THR A 189 -2.66 -3.34 -2.09
C THR A 189 -1.75 -2.18 -1.71
N ILE A 190 -0.59 -2.11 -2.35
CA ILE A 190 0.24 -0.92 -2.42
C ILE A 190 -0.31 0.00 -3.51
N ILE A 191 -0.35 1.30 -3.24
CA ILE A 191 -0.60 2.35 -4.22
C ILE A 191 0.58 3.32 -4.22
N GLY A 192 0.85 3.92 -5.38
CA GLY A 192 1.87 4.97 -5.53
C GLY A 192 1.26 6.23 -6.14
N TRP A 193 1.72 7.40 -5.70
CA TRP A 193 1.31 8.68 -6.26
C TRP A 193 2.09 8.97 -7.54
N LYS A 194 1.38 9.22 -8.64
CA LYS A 194 1.98 9.52 -9.94
C LYS A 194 1.09 10.48 -10.71
N ASN A 195 1.69 11.55 -11.25
CA ASN A 195 0.99 12.52 -12.10
C ASN A 195 -0.29 13.10 -11.45
N GLY A 196 -0.25 13.37 -10.14
CA GLY A 196 -1.37 13.97 -9.42
C GLY A 196 -2.49 13.00 -9.00
N MET A 197 -2.28 11.69 -9.09
CA MET A 197 -3.23 10.69 -8.61
C MET A 197 -2.58 9.41 -8.07
N TRP A 198 -3.31 8.70 -7.21
CA TRP A 198 -2.96 7.36 -6.74
C TRP A 198 -3.21 6.31 -7.83
N VAL A 199 -2.21 5.46 -8.06
CA VAL A 199 -2.25 4.35 -9.00
C VAL A 199 -1.92 3.05 -8.26
N THR A 200 -2.69 2.00 -8.55
CA THR A 200 -2.47 0.66 -7.99
C THR A 200 -1.13 0.09 -8.44
N ILE A 201 -0.34 -0.39 -7.48
CA ILE A 201 0.89 -1.15 -7.75
C ILE A 201 0.58 -2.62 -7.46
N PRO A 202 0.66 -3.52 -8.48
CA PRO A 202 0.48 -4.95 -8.27
C PRO A 202 1.34 -5.44 -7.10
N SER A 203 0.69 -6.05 -6.11
CA SER A 203 1.32 -6.40 -4.85
C SER A 203 0.59 -7.55 -4.16
N LYS A 204 1.29 -8.24 -3.26
CA LYS A 204 0.80 -9.42 -2.55
C LYS A 204 1.22 -9.36 -1.09
N VAL A 205 0.26 -9.59 -0.20
CA VAL A 205 0.52 -9.72 1.24
C VAL A 205 1.45 -10.91 1.48
N ASP A 206 2.50 -10.69 2.26
CA ASP A 206 3.43 -11.71 2.69
C ASP A 206 2.77 -12.54 3.80
N SER A 207 2.68 -13.86 3.64
CA SER A 207 2.05 -14.73 4.66
C SER A 207 2.81 -14.68 5.99
N ILE A 208 4.13 -14.64 5.90
CA ILE A 208 5.06 -14.28 6.97
C ILE A 208 5.68 -12.96 6.58
N SER A 209 5.45 -11.94 7.38
CA SER A 209 5.95 -10.59 7.15
C SER A 209 7.47 -10.52 7.13
N ILE A 210 8.01 -9.43 6.57
CA ILE A 210 9.45 -9.12 6.62
C ILE A 210 9.97 -8.91 8.06
N LEU A 211 9.06 -8.76 9.04
CA LEU A 211 9.35 -8.74 10.48
C LEU A 211 9.25 -10.12 11.14
N LYS A 212 9.13 -11.19 10.33
CA LYS A 212 9.12 -12.61 10.74
C LYS A 212 7.90 -13.01 11.60
N LYS A 213 6.80 -12.26 11.51
CA LYS A 213 5.50 -12.58 12.13
C LYS A 213 4.47 -12.91 11.06
N ARG A 214 3.48 -13.75 11.38
CA ARG A 214 2.34 -14.01 10.49
C ARG A 214 1.57 -12.72 10.24
N SER A 215 1.22 -12.45 8.98
CA SER A 215 0.42 -11.26 8.65
C SER A 215 -1.06 -11.49 8.95
N ASP A 216 -1.68 -10.50 9.58
CA ASP A 216 -3.11 -10.37 9.87
C ASP A 216 -3.56 -8.91 9.72
N LEU A 217 -4.81 -8.59 10.06
CA LEU A 217 -5.32 -7.21 9.96
C LEU A 217 -4.67 -6.24 10.95
N GLN A 218 -3.95 -6.73 11.96
CA GLN A 218 -3.29 -5.92 12.98
C GLN A 218 -1.80 -5.78 12.76
N SER A 219 -1.14 -6.63 12.00
CA SER A 219 0.26 -6.44 11.62
C SER A 219 0.66 -7.29 10.43
N GLY A 220 1.64 -6.84 9.65
CA GLY A 220 2.17 -7.64 8.55
C GLY A 220 3.04 -6.88 7.57
N SER A 221 3.27 -7.49 6.41
CA SER A 221 3.89 -6.80 5.27
C SER A 221 3.29 -7.20 3.93
N ILE A 222 3.42 -6.30 2.96
CA ILE A 222 2.96 -6.46 1.58
C ILE A 222 4.08 -6.07 0.64
N THR A 223 4.30 -6.89 -0.39
CA THR A 223 5.42 -6.72 -1.32
C THR A 223 4.90 -6.51 -2.74
N THR A 224 5.55 -5.63 -3.50
CA THR A 224 5.25 -5.47 -4.94
C THR A 224 5.45 -6.79 -5.69
N ALA A 225 4.55 -7.10 -6.63
CA ALA A 225 4.59 -8.32 -7.40
C ALA A 225 5.83 -8.35 -8.31
N ASP A 226 6.10 -7.22 -8.97
CA ASP A 226 7.25 -7.00 -9.83
C ASP A 226 8.22 -5.96 -9.23
N ALA A 227 9.45 -5.96 -9.76
CA ALA A 227 10.42 -4.93 -9.44
C ALA A 227 10.09 -3.64 -10.21
N ILE A 228 9.99 -2.52 -9.49
CA ILE A 228 9.68 -1.19 -10.02
C ILE A 228 10.84 -0.23 -9.74
N ALA A 229 11.00 0.83 -10.55
CA ALA A 229 11.92 1.90 -10.20
C ALA A 229 11.21 2.80 -9.18
N PRO A 230 11.75 3.03 -7.97
CA PRO A 230 11.04 3.85 -7.00
C PRO A 230 10.68 5.26 -7.52
N ASN A 231 11.57 5.88 -8.30
CA ASN A 231 11.33 7.18 -8.94
C ASN A 231 10.15 7.23 -9.94
N ASP A 232 9.50 6.09 -10.26
CA ASP A 232 8.27 6.09 -11.05
C ASP A 232 7.07 6.67 -10.29
N PHE A 233 7.19 6.83 -8.96
CA PHE A 233 6.18 7.35 -8.05
C PHE A 233 6.82 8.34 -7.07
N GLU A 234 6.04 9.30 -6.58
CA GLU A 234 6.52 10.28 -5.59
C GLU A 234 6.46 9.74 -4.17
N VAL A 235 5.39 9.03 -3.82
CA VAL A 235 5.19 8.40 -2.50
C VAL A 235 4.37 7.13 -2.64
N TYR A 236 4.42 6.31 -1.60
CA TYR A 236 3.73 5.03 -1.49
C TYR A 236 2.86 4.98 -0.24
N THR A 237 1.70 4.34 -0.33
CA THR A 237 0.91 3.99 0.86
C THR A 237 0.09 2.72 0.62
N LEU A 238 -0.68 2.32 1.63
CA LEU A 238 -1.58 1.17 1.58
C LEU A 238 -2.99 1.61 1.19
N ALA A 239 -3.70 0.74 0.49
CA ALA A 239 -5.12 0.92 0.21
C ALA A 239 -5.84 -0.43 0.14
N GLY A 240 -7.15 -0.39 0.35
CA GLY A 240 -8.01 -1.47 -0.10
C GLY A 240 -8.18 -1.41 -1.63
N LYS A 241 -8.21 -2.56 -2.29
CA LYS A 241 -8.75 -2.68 -3.64
C LYS A 241 -10.23 -2.34 -3.56
N ALA A 242 -10.69 -1.49 -4.46
CA ALA A 242 -12.13 -1.32 -4.64
C ALA A 242 -12.69 -2.69 -5.00
N ASP A 243 -13.89 -3.00 -4.51
CA ASP A 243 -14.64 -4.07 -5.13
C ASP A 243 -14.73 -3.72 -6.62
N PRO A 244 -14.58 -4.71 -7.52
CA PRO A 244 -14.78 -4.45 -8.94
C PRO A 244 -16.11 -3.69 -9.04
N PRO A 245 -16.19 -2.65 -9.91
CA PRO A 245 -17.45 -1.98 -10.14
C PRO A 245 -18.50 -3.06 -10.22
N ILE A 246 -19.58 -2.94 -9.45
CA ILE A 246 -20.75 -3.75 -9.75
C ILE A 246 -21.03 -3.36 -11.19
N VAL A 247 -20.61 -4.22 -12.11
CA VAL A 247 -21.17 -4.27 -13.42
C VAL A 247 -22.58 -4.67 -13.06
N ILE A 248 -23.41 -3.64 -12.84
CA ILE A 248 -24.79 -3.78 -13.17
C ILE A 248 -24.64 -4.04 -14.67
N ASP A 249 -24.52 -5.33 -15.00
CA ASP A 249 -25.40 -5.90 -16.00
C ASP A 249 -26.79 -5.58 -15.42
N SER A 250 -27.18 -4.29 -15.43
CA SER A 250 -28.39 -3.89 -16.07
C SER A 250 -28.17 -4.64 -17.34
N PRO A 251 -28.84 -5.80 -17.56
CA PRO A 251 -28.73 -6.38 -18.86
C PRO A 251 -28.99 -5.17 -19.75
N LEU A 252 -27.98 -4.70 -20.47
CA LEU A 252 -28.25 -4.15 -21.77
C LEU A 252 -28.87 -5.38 -22.37
N THR A 253 -30.19 -5.38 -22.26
CA THR A 253 -31.03 -6.38 -22.82
C THR A 253 -30.59 -6.26 -24.25
N ASN A 254 -29.83 -7.24 -24.76
CA ASN A 254 -29.47 -7.35 -26.17
C ASN A 254 -30.76 -7.60 -26.97
N LEU A 255 -31.83 -6.89 -26.63
CA LEU A 255 -33.24 -7.03 -26.91
C LEU A 255 -33.86 -5.65 -26.68
N THR A 256 -33.79 -4.82 -27.70
CA THR A 256 -34.55 -3.59 -27.81
C THR A 256 -35.96 -3.93 -28.26
N VAL A 257 -36.95 -3.41 -27.56
CA VAL A 257 -38.37 -3.57 -27.88
C VAL A 257 -38.90 -2.21 -28.34
N TYR A 258 -39.51 -2.15 -29.52
CA TYR A 258 -40.05 -0.91 -30.06
C TYR A 258 -41.33 -1.14 -30.90
N PRO A 259 -42.26 -0.18 -30.95
CA PRO A 259 -42.27 1.03 -30.13
C PRO A 259 -42.48 0.69 -28.64
N ASN A 260 -42.02 1.56 -27.74
CA ASN A 260 -42.30 1.45 -26.31
C ASN A 260 -42.53 2.88 -25.79
N PRO A 261 -43.78 3.28 -25.46
CA PRO A 261 -44.97 2.44 -25.30
C PRO A 261 -45.53 1.86 -26.60
N ALA A 262 -46.22 0.72 -26.52
CA ALA A 262 -46.84 0.01 -27.63
C ALA A 262 -48.34 -0.13 -27.46
N SER A 263 -49.06 -0.32 -28.57
CA SER A 263 -50.51 -0.55 -28.57
C SER A 263 -50.86 -1.93 -29.11
N GLU A 264 -50.39 -2.29 -30.31
CA GLU A 264 -50.82 -3.52 -31.00
C GLU A 264 -49.67 -4.49 -31.31
N VAL A 265 -48.49 -3.95 -31.60
CA VAL A 265 -47.35 -4.73 -32.11
C VAL A 265 -46.06 -4.29 -31.44
N LEU A 266 -45.19 -5.24 -31.16
CA LEU A 266 -43.80 -5.05 -30.77
C LEU A 266 -42.86 -5.63 -31.83
N LYS A 267 -41.80 -4.88 -32.11
CA LYS A 267 -40.62 -5.34 -32.84
C LYS A 267 -39.48 -5.53 -31.87
N LEU A 268 -38.70 -6.57 -32.13
CA LEU A 268 -37.56 -6.95 -31.31
C LEU A 268 -36.28 -6.81 -32.13
N ALA A 269 -35.27 -6.16 -31.57
CA ALA A 269 -33.94 -6.08 -32.17
C ALA A 269 -32.88 -6.48 -31.15
N GLN A 270 -31.81 -7.13 -31.61
CA GLN A 270 -30.63 -7.42 -30.81
C GLN A 270 -29.40 -6.72 -31.41
N GLU A 271 -28.36 -6.52 -30.62
CA GLU A 271 -27.06 -6.10 -31.15
C GLU A 271 -26.50 -7.16 -32.10
N LYS A 272 -25.78 -6.74 -33.16
CA LYS A 272 -25.26 -7.66 -34.18
C LYS A 272 -24.29 -8.72 -33.65
N THR A 273 -23.63 -8.43 -32.54
CA THR A 273 -22.68 -9.32 -31.86
C THR A 273 -23.36 -10.28 -30.88
N ALA A 274 -24.66 -10.09 -30.60
CA ALA A 274 -25.40 -10.93 -29.67
C ALA A 274 -25.75 -12.28 -30.30
N LYS A 275 -25.81 -13.32 -29.46
CA LYS A 275 -26.38 -14.60 -29.87
C LYS A 275 -27.89 -14.44 -30.11
N PRO A 276 -28.44 -15.03 -31.18
CA PRO A 276 -29.87 -14.96 -31.47
C PRO A 276 -30.73 -15.51 -30.32
N PHE A 277 -31.86 -14.87 -30.05
CA PHE A 277 -32.90 -15.43 -29.18
C PHE A 277 -33.69 -16.55 -29.87
N LYS A 278 -34.21 -17.47 -29.05
CA LYS A 278 -35.11 -18.54 -29.46
C LYS A 278 -36.57 -18.08 -29.34
N LYS A 279 -37.27 -17.82 -30.45
CA LYS A 279 -38.67 -17.34 -30.45
C LYS A 279 -39.60 -18.25 -29.65
N GLU A 280 -39.35 -19.55 -29.66
CA GLU A 280 -40.10 -20.59 -28.94
C GLU A 280 -39.98 -20.51 -27.41
N THR A 281 -39.03 -19.73 -26.90
CA THR A 281 -38.83 -19.52 -25.46
C THR A 281 -39.44 -18.21 -24.95
N LEU A 282 -40.27 -17.56 -25.78
CA LEU A 282 -40.99 -16.36 -25.42
C LEU A 282 -41.77 -16.56 -24.13
N ARG A 283 -41.57 -15.64 -23.19
CA ARG A 283 -42.40 -15.50 -22.01
C ARG A 283 -42.72 -14.05 -21.75
N ILE A 284 -43.99 -13.75 -21.53
CA ILE A 284 -44.45 -12.42 -21.10
C ILE A 284 -45.03 -12.53 -19.70
N THR A 285 -44.57 -11.68 -18.79
CA THR A 285 -45.19 -11.52 -17.47
C THR A 285 -45.62 -10.10 -17.22
N ASP A 286 -46.66 -9.90 -16.42
CA ASP A 286 -46.95 -8.57 -15.87
C ASP A 286 -45.99 -8.21 -14.72
N ILE A 287 -46.11 -7.01 -14.16
CA ILE A 287 -45.27 -6.53 -13.05
C ILE A 287 -45.40 -7.36 -11.76
N LEU A 288 -46.48 -8.14 -11.62
CA LEU A 288 -46.71 -9.03 -10.48
C LEU A 288 -46.16 -10.44 -10.75
N GLY A 289 -45.50 -10.65 -11.89
CA GLY A 289 -44.90 -11.92 -12.28
C GLY A 289 -45.90 -12.95 -12.84
N ARG A 290 -47.16 -12.56 -13.09
CA ARG A 290 -48.17 -13.47 -13.67
C ARG A 290 -47.90 -13.67 -15.15
N ASP A 291 -47.98 -14.90 -15.62
CA ASP A 291 -47.75 -15.26 -17.02
C ASP A 291 -48.89 -14.76 -17.93
N ARG A 292 -48.51 -14.20 -19.07
CA ARG A 292 -49.37 -13.55 -20.07
C ARG A 292 -48.97 -13.96 -21.49
N THR A 293 -48.16 -14.99 -21.64
CA THR A 293 -47.64 -15.45 -22.93
C THR A 293 -48.77 -15.87 -23.88
N ASP A 294 -49.85 -16.45 -23.37
CA ASP A 294 -51.01 -16.88 -24.18
C ASP A 294 -51.80 -15.72 -24.79
N ALA A 295 -51.57 -14.48 -24.33
CA ALA A 295 -52.22 -13.29 -24.86
C ALA A 295 -51.47 -12.65 -26.04
N VAL A 296 -50.36 -13.24 -26.48
CA VAL A 296 -49.56 -12.72 -27.59
C VAL A 296 -49.28 -13.79 -28.63
N TYR A 297 -49.04 -13.36 -29.85
CA TYR A 297 -48.74 -14.28 -30.94
C TYR A 297 -47.86 -13.61 -32.00
N TRP A 298 -47.12 -14.43 -32.74
CA TRP A 298 -46.25 -13.97 -33.81
C TRP A 298 -47.00 -13.90 -35.15
N ILE A 299 -46.83 -12.80 -35.88
CA ILE A 299 -47.10 -12.75 -37.32
C ILE A 299 -45.78 -12.37 -38.00
N LYS A 300 -45.18 -13.32 -38.72
CA LYS A 300 -43.83 -13.18 -39.31
C LYS A 300 -42.78 -12.83 -38.24
N ASP A 301 -42.34 -11.56 -38.20
CA ASP A 301 -41.34 -11.04 -37.27
C ASP A 301 -41.90 -10.03 -36.27
N ASP A 302 -43.20 -9.76 -36.35
CA ASP A 302 -43.90 -8.82 -35.50
C ASP A 302 -44.64 -9.60 -34.39
N LEU A 303 -44.45 -9.17 -33.13
CA LEU A 303 -45.13 -9.76 -31.98
C LEU A 303 -46.40 -8.97 -31.70
N HIS A 304 -47.55 -9.59 -31.93
CA HIS A 304 -48.85 -9.00 -31.66
C HIS A 304 -49.16 -9.07 -30.17
N ILE A 305 -49.37 -7.90 -29.57
CA ILE A 305 -49.69 -7.70 -28.16
C ILE A 305 -51.13 -7.23 -27.95
N GLY A 306 -51.94 -7.26 -29.01
CA GLY A 306 -53.31 -6.75 -29.07
C GLY A 306 -54.33 -7.47 -28.18
N ASN A 307 -53.95 -8.45 -27.36
CA ASN A 307 -54.82 -8.99 -26.29
C ASN A 307 -54.31 -8.68 -24.88
N LEU A 308 -53.19 -7.98 -24.74
CA LEU A 308 -52.74 -7.46 -23.45
C LEU A 308 -53.55 -6.22 -23.06
N ILE A 309 -53.88 -6.13 -21.77
CA ILE A 309 -54.50 -4.94 -21.17
C ILE A 309 -53.44 -3.85 -20.94
N ARG A 310 -53.88 -2.61 -20.71
CA ARG A 310 -52.99 -1.51 -20.32
C ARG A 310 -52.15 -1.88 -19.10
N GLY A 311 -50.83 -1.72 -19.20
CA GLY A 311 -49.94 -2.06 -18.10
C GLY A 311 -48.49 -2.22 -18.52
N MET A 312 -47.62 -2.38 -17.53
CA MET A 312 -46.21 -2.67 -17.74
C MET A 312 -46.00 -4.19 -17.76
N TYR A 313 -45.18 -4.65 -18.68
CA TYR A 313 -44.87 -6.05 -18.90
C TYR A 313 -43.38 -6.27 -19.05
N ILE A 314 -42.95 -7.49 -18.75
CA ILE A 314 -41.60 -8.00 -19.02
C ILE A 314 -41.74 -9.04 -20.11
N ILE A 315 -41.08 -8.81 -21.24
CA ILE A 315 -40.87 -9.83 -22.28
C ILE A 315 -39.53 -10.52 -22.02
N SER A 316 -39.45 -11.83 -22.21
CA SER A 316 -38.24 -12.61 -22.02
C SER A 316 -38.11 -13.77 -23.00
N PHE A 317 -36.86 -14.15 -23.28
CA PHE A 317 -36.45 -15.27 -24.14
C PHE A 317 -35.20 -15.93 -23.55
N GLN A 318 -34.86 -17.11 -24.05
CA GLN A 318 -33.53 -17.70 -23.92
C GLN A 318 -32.73 -17.47 -25.21
N ASP A 319 -31.42 -17.21 -25.08
CA ASP A 319 -30.50 -17.24 -26.21
C ASP A 319 -30.08 -18.67 -26.60
N GLN A 320 -29.29 -18.81 -27.66
CA GLN A 320 -28.78 -20.11 -28.10
C GLN A 320 -27.90 -20.84 -27.06
N SER A 321 -27.35 -20.14 -26.06
CA SER A 321 -26.65 -20.74 -24.90
C SER A 321 -27.55 -21.09 -23.72
N GLY A 322 -28.85 -20.78 -23.78
CA GLY A 322 -29.79 -20.97 -22.68
C GLY A 322 -29.79 -19.85 -21.64
N LYS A 323 -29.07 -18.74 -21.87
CA LYS A 323 -29.13 -17.55 -20.98
C LYS A 323 -30.44 -16.81 -21.24
N SER A 324 -31.14 -16.43 -20.17
CA SER A 324 -32.34 -15.60 -20.28
C SER A 324 -31.99 -14.15 -20.61
N ILE A 325 -32.65 -13.60 -21.62
CA ILE A 325 -32.67 -12.17 -21.95
C ILE A 325 -34.10 -11.67 -21.76
N SER A 326 -34.26 -10.43 -21.28
CA SER A 326 -35.59 -9.85 -21.05
C SER A 326 -35.62 -8.41 -21.51
N SER A 327 -36.77 -7.75 -21.51
CA SER A 327 -36.90 -6.30 -21.65
C SER A 327 -38.25 -5.85 -21.10
N LYS A 328 -38.36 -4.59 -20.69
CA LYS A 328 -39.61 -4.03 -20.18
C LYS A 328 -40.30 -3.21 -21.25
N PHE A 329 -41.62 -3.35 -21.36
CA PHE A 329 -42.42 -2.51 -22.24
C PHE A 329 -43.74 -2.10 -21.60
N LEU A 330 -44.28 -0.96 -22.04
CA LEU A 330 -45.56 -0.43 -21.62
C LEU A 330 -46.60 -0.66 -22.72
N VAL A 331 -47.75 -1.25 -22.36
CA VAL A 331 -48.96 -1.28 -23.20
C VAL A 331 -49.80 -0.05 -22.87
N ALA A 332 -50.03 0.81 -23.85
CA ALA A 332 -50.57 2.16 -23.65
C ALA A 332 -52.07 2.33 -23.91
N ARG A 333 -52.71 1.39 -24.62
CA ARG A 333 -54.12 1.48 -25.03
C ARG A 333 -55.09 1.18 -23.89
#